data_AF-A0A8H4P7Z8-F1
#
_entry.id   AF-A0A8H4P7Z8-F1
#
_cell.length_a   1.000
_cell.length_b   1.000
_cell.length_c   1.000
_cell.angle_alpha   90.00
_cell.angle_beta   90.00
_cell.angle_gamma   90.00
#
_symmetry.space_group_name_H-M   'P 1'
#
loop_
_entity.id
_entity.type
_entity.pdbx_description
1 polymer ?
#
loop_
_entity_poly.entity_id
_entity_poly.type
_entity_poly.pdbx_seq_one_letter_code
_entity_poly.pdbx_strand_id
1 'polypeptide(L)'
;SSFLCNYFYADLEKQHLDFLDAPDTLLLRLIDDFLLVTLDQEKAVNFVNHMHKGVPEYGVVVNPAKTLVNFDMSCAGVSARKIDHDEKFPYCGTTIDCRTLDITKDRQRDAHLDVSASLTVDFGRAPGQNFQRKVLNAFKIQSHLMFFDTSHNSPRTVLDSLHGAFRETANKTWAYMRCLGKAKQPRSELVIRTITKVIDVAFLLLTSKSRTMRYPQYRCDIRKSQVALVAYMAYKNVLAAKQSKYGSVVAWLRKEADRLASGKQYDPQRGVEA
;
A
#
# COMPACT_ATOMS: atom_id res chain seq x y z
N SER A 1 12.68 22.40 -7.41
CA SER A 1 13.26 21.20 -8.07
C SER A 1 13.60 20.18 -7.00
N SER A 2 13.04 18.97 -7.04
CA SER A 2 13.26 17.96 -5.97
C SER A 2 14.68 17.40 -5.94
N PHE A 3 15.38 17.35 -7.08
CA PHE A 3 16.75 16.83 -7.14
C PHE A 3 17.75 17.76 -6.43
N LEU A 4 17.70 19.06 -6.72
CA LEU A 4 18.58 20.04 -6.07
C LEU A 4 18.29 20.15 -4.57
N CYS A 5 17.02 20.07 -4.19
CA CYS A 5 16.62 20.02 -2.78
C CYS A 5 17.24 18.80 -2.07
N ASN A 6 17.17 17.62 -2.70
CA ASN A 6 17.78 16.42 -2.15
C ASN A 6 19.31 16.52 -2.02
N TYR A 7 19.99 17.10 -3.02
CA TYR A 7 21.43 17.32 -2.96
C TYR A 7 21.82 18.29 -1.82
N PHE A 8 21.08 19.38 -1.69
CA PHE A 8 21.32 20.39 -0.66
C PHE A 8 21.14 19.83 0.75
N TYR A 9 20.05 19.09 1.00
CA TYR A 9 19.82 18.48 2.31
C TYR A 9 20.67 17.23 2.58
N ALA A 10 21.26 16.60 1.56
CA ALA A 10 22.25 15.55 1.78
C ALA A 10 23.54 16.12 2.41
N ASP A 11 23.90 17.36 2.08
CA ASP A 11 25.01 18.04 2.75
C ASP A 11 24.65 18.38 4.22
N LEU A 12 23.41 18.81 4.50
CA LEU A 12 22.93 18.96 5.90
C LEU A 12 23.08 17.67 6.70
N GLU A 13 22.66 16.53 6.13
CA GLU A 13 22.79 15.23 6.81
C GLU A 13 24.25 14.94 7.16
N LYS A 14 25.17 15.22 6.23
CA LYS A 14 26.59 14.98 6.43
C LYS A 14 27.25 15.93 7.43
N GLN A 15 26.84 17.20 7.48
CA GLN A 15 27.48 18.21 8.33
C GLN A 15 26.89 18.26 9.75
N HIS A 16 25.60 17.96 9.89
CA HIS A 16 24.86 18.17 11.15
C HIS A 16 24.32 16.90 11.79
N LEU A 17 24.21 15.81 11.01
CA LEU A 17 23.63 14.54 11.45
C LEU A 17 24.62 13.37 11.33
N ASP A 18 25.92 13.66 11.25
CA ASP A 18 27.01 12.67 11.14
C ASP A 18 27.08 11.70 12.32
N PHE A 19 26.65 12.12 13.52
CA PHE A 19 26.51 11.25 14.69
C PHE A 19 25.50 10.10 14.49
N LEU A 20 24.68 10.16 13.44
CA LEU A 20 23.78 9.08 13.02
C LEU A 20 24.41 8.14 11.99
N ASP A 21 25.66 8.35 11.58
CA ASP A 21 26.42 7.40 10.76
C ASP A 21 27.00 6.29 11.65
N ALA A 22 26.12 5.39 12.07
CA ALA A 22 26.42 4.29 12.99
C ALA A 22 25.68 3.01 12.57
N PRO A 23 26.19 1.81 12.92
CA PRO A 23 25.60 0.55 12.49
C PRO A 23 24.23 0.24 13.13
N ASP A 24 23.87 0.94 14.20
CA ASP A 24 22.62 0.80 14.95
C ASP A 24 21.55 1.84 14.57
N THR A 25 21.82 2.66 13.54
CA THR A 25 20.95 3.73 13.08
C THR A 25 20.61 3.57 11.60
N LEU A 26 19.40 3.99 11.24
CA LEU A 26 18.94 4.14 9.86
C LEU A 26 18.20 5.47 9.75
N LEU A 27 18.81 6.42 9.04
CA LEU A 27 18.19 7.68 8.68
C LEU A 27 17.64 7.61 7.26
N LEU A 28 16.35 7.91 7.11
CA LEU A 28 15.68 8.00 5.82
C LEU A 28 15.10 9.41 5.64
N ARG A 29 15.25 9.97 4.44
CA ARG A 29 14.65 11.25 4.09
C ARG A 29 13.93 11.18 2.74
N LEU A 30 12.73 11.75 2.70
CA LEU A 30 12.02 12.04 1.47
C LEU A 30 11.73 13.53 1.39
N ILE A 31 12.59 14.26 0.69
CA ILE A 31 12.53 15.71 0.56
C ILE A 31 12.62 16.36 1.95
N ASP A 32 11.49 16.69 2.58
CA ASP A 32 11.40 17.39 3.86
C ASP A 32 11.02 16.46 5.03
N ASP A 33 10.60 15.22 4.75
CA ASP A 33 10.18 14.25 5.76
C ASP A 33 11.35 13.32 6.16
N PHE A 34 11.72 13.35 7.44
CA PHE A 34 12.74 12.48 8.01
C PHE A 34 12.12 11.33 8.83
N LEU A 35 12.76 10.16 8.78
CA LEU A 35 12.49 9.03 9.64
C LEU A 35 13.82 8.50 10.17
N LEU A 36 13.96 8.45 11.50
CA LEU A 36 15.09 7.83 12.16
C LEU A 36 14.61 6.54 12.83
N VAL A 37 15.30 5.43 12.55
CA VAL A 37 15.18 4.16 13.27
C VAL A 37 16.52 3.91 13.96
N THR A 38 16.50 3.69 15.27
CA THR A 38 17.72 3.49 16.07
C THR A 38 17.46 2.54 17.23
N LEU A 39 18.48 1.79 17.63
CA LEU A 39 18.48 0.98 18.86
C LEU A 39 18.87 1.80 20.10
N ASP A 40 19.43 2.98 19.91
CA ASP A 40 19.85 3.91 20.95
C ASP A 40 18.87 5.08 21.05
N GLN A 41 18.16 5.15 22.19
CA GLN A 41 17.18 6.20 22.46
C GLN A 41 17.84 7.59 22.59
N GLU A 42 19.07 7.69 23.07
CA GLU A 42 19.76 8.98 23.23
C GLU A 42 20.05 9.61 21.86
N LYS A 43 20.40 8.80 20.85
CA LYS A 43 20.53 9.27 19.47
C LYS A 43 19.22 9.82 18.92
N ALA A 44 18.09 9.18 19.20
CA ALA A 44 16.78 9.68 18.79
C ALA A 44 16.43 11.02 19.47
N VAL A 45 16.71 11.14 20.77
CA VAL A 45 16.53 12.39 21.52
C VAL A 45 17.42 13.51 20.95
N ASN A 46 18.70 13.22 20.70
CA ASN A 46 19.64 14.17 20.12
C ASN A 46 19.21 14.62 18.72
N PHE A 47 18.75 13.69 17.88
CA PHE A 47 18.21 14.00 16.56
C PHE A 47 17.00 14.95 16.64
N VAL A 48 15.98 14.62 17.43
CA VAL A 48 14.79 15.47 17.55
C VAL A 48 15.15 16.85 18.10
N ASN A 49 16.00 16.92 19.14
CA ASN A 49 16.46 18.18 19.69
C ASN A 49 17.23 19.03 18.67
N HIS A 50 18.09 18.40 17.87
CA HIS A 50 18.84 19.09 16.81
C HIS A 50 17.87 19.63 15.75
N MET A 51 16.94 18.81 15.28
CA MET A 51 15.96 19.21 14.27
C MET A 51 14.99 20.30 14.75
N HIS A 52 14.61 20.30 16.05
CA HIS A 52 13.76 21.34 16.65
C HIS A 52 14.48 22.67 16.85
N LYS A 53 15.79 22.66 17.11
CA LYS A 53 16.60 23.89 17.09
C LYS A 53 16.63 24.52 15.70
N GLY A 54 16.44 23.71 14.67
CA GLY A 54 16.50 24.12 13.27
C GLY A 54 17.94 24.26 12.78
N VAL A 55 18.08 24.34 11.45
CA VAL A 55 19.38 24.51 10.79
C VAL A 55 19.25 25.71 9.83
N PRO A 56 19.44 26.95 10.33
CA PRO A 56 19.14 28.16 9.57
C PRO A 56 19.89 28.30 8.25
N GLU A 57 21.13 27.83 8.20
CA GLU A 57 21.97 27.82 6.98
C GLU A 57 21.39 26.97 5.84
N TYR A 58 20.55 25.98 6.15
CA TYR A 58 19.80 25.20 5.16
C TYR A 58 18.31 25.59 5.09
N GLY A 59 17.90 26.64 5.81
CA GLY A 59 16.49 27.05 5.89
C GLY A 59 15.57 25.99 6.51
N VAL A 60 16.11 25.07 7.32
CA VAL A 60 15.33 24.00 7.95
C VAL A 60 14.72 24.48 9.25
N VAL A 61 13.39 24.45 9.31
CA VAL A 61 12.61 24.65 10.52
C VAL A 61 11.59 23.51 10.62
N VAL A 62 11.74 22.67 11.65
CA VAL A 62 10.81 21.56 11.89
C VAL A 62 9.63 22.05 12.71
N ASN A 63 8.42 21.64 12.30
CA ASN A 63 7.22 21.87 13.08
C ASN A 63 7.14 20.83 14.23
N PRO A 64 7.27 21.23 15.51
CA PRO A 64 7.24 20.30 16.63
C PRO A 64 5.93 19.51 16.72
N ALA A 65 4.81 20.09 16.29
CA ALA A 65 3.50 19.43 16.31
C ALA A 65 3.39 18.26 15.31
N LYS A 66 4.30 18.17 14.33
CA LYS A 66 4.40 17.05 13.38
C LYS A 66 5.43 16.01 13.79
N THR A 67 6.23 16.27 14.82
CA THR A 67 7.19 15.30 15.33
C THR A 67 6.46 14.18 16.05
N LEU A 68 6.80 12.95 15.71
CA LEU A 68 6.20 11.75 16.27
C LEU A 68 7.32 10.82 16.75
N VAL A 69 7.17 10.28 17.95
CA VAL A 69 8.11 9.32 18.57
C VAL A 69 7.36 8.10 19.08
N ASN A 70 8.06 7.00 19.37
CA ASN A 70 7.48 5.79 19.98
C ASN A 70 7.92 5.56 21.44
N PHE A 71 8.54 6.56 22.07
CA PHE A 71 8.99 6.57 23.45
C PHE A 71 8.60 7.89 24.12
N ASP A 72 8.72 7.97 25.44
CA ASP A 72 8.42 9.20 26.17
C ASP A 72 9.57 10.19 25.98
N MET A 73 9.25 11.36 25.42
CA MET A 73 10.22 12.41 25.15
C MET A 73 9.60 13.78 25.39
N SER A 74 10.38 14.69 25.98
CA SER A 74 10.07 16.11 26.00
C SER A 74 11.20 16.91 25.34
N CYS A 75 10.84 17.96 24.61
CA CYS A 75 11.77 18.90 24.00
C CYS A 75 11.37 20.31 24.47
N ALA A 76 12.31 21.04 25.07
CA ALA A 76 12.07 22.40 25.60
C ALA A 76 10.83 22.52 26.51
N GLY A 77 10.58 21.50 27.34
CA GLY A 77 9.43 21.47 28.27
C GLY A 77 8.09 21.07 27.64
N VAL A 78 8.04 20.78 26.34
CA VAL A 78 6.85 20.30 25.63
C VAL A 78 7.00 18.81 25.33
N SER A 79 6.00 18.01 25.70
CA SER A 79 6.00 16.57 25.37
C SER A 79 5.86 16.37 23.86
N ALA A 80 6.75 15.57 23.27
CA ALA A 80 6.62 15.17 21.87
C ALA A 80 5.39 14.26 21.72
N ARG A 81 4.74 14.31 20.55
CA ARG A 81 3.64 13.40 20.28
C ARG A 81 4.20 11.97 20.24
N LYS A 82 3.62 11.10 21.05
CA LYS A 82 3.96 9.68 21.09
C LYS A 82 2.90 8.88 20.33
N ILE A 83 3.34 7.90 19.56
CA ILE A 83 2.45 6.92 18.93
C ILE A 83 2.01 5.89 19.98
N ASP A 84 0.74 5.51 19.94
CA ASP A 84 0.22 4.46 20.81
C ASP A 84 0.89 3.12 20.51
N HIS A 85 1.01 2.26 21.52
CA HIS A 85 1.75 0.99 21.40
C HIS A 85 1.20 0.07 20.30
N ASP A 86 -0.11 0.15 20.01
CA ASP A 86 -0.78 -0.69 19.01
C ASP A 86 -0.86 -0.02 17.63
N GLU A 87 -0.39 1.22 17.50
CA GLU A 87 -0.36 1.95 16.24
C GLU A 87 0.97 1.75 15.49
N LYS A 88 0.91 1.85 14.16
CA LYS A 88 2.09 1.71 13.29
C LYS A 88 2.64 3.08 12.90
N PHE A 89 3.96 3.23 12.95
CA PHE A 89 4.64 4.49 12.67
C PHE A 89 4.46 4.93 11.22
N PRO A 90 3.81 6.08 10.93
CA PRO A 90 3.56 6.54 9.57
C PRO A 90 4.79 7.20 8.96
N TYR A 91 5.09 6.86 7.71
CA TYR A 91 6.13 7.53 6.92
C TYR A 91 5.80 7.50 5.42
N CYS A 92 5.65 8.68 4.81
CA CYS A 92 5.49 8.87 3.37
C CYS A 92 4.52 7.89 2.65
N GLY A 93 3.32 7.67 3.22
CA GLY A 93 2.29 6.79 2.64
C GLY A 93 2.46 5.30 2.99
N THR A 94 3.39 4.99 3.88
CA THR A 94 3.58 3.67 4.50
C THR A 94 3.38 3.76 6.01
N THR A 95 3.20 2.62 6.65
CA THR A 95 3.22 2.46 8.09
C THR A 95 4.15 1.31 8.47
N ILE A 96 4.91 1.49 9.54
CA ILE A 96 5.94 0.56 10.01
C ILE A 96 5.58 0.12 11.42
N ASP A 97 5.50 -1.18 11.64
CA ASP A 97 5.36 -1.72 12.99
C ASP A 97 6.69 -1.58 13.74
N CYS A 98 6.73 -0.80 14.83
CA CYS A 98 7.98 -0.52 15.54
C CYS A 98 8.63 -1.74 16.19
N ARG A 99 7.93 -2.88 16.32
CA ARG A 99 8.44 -4.09 16.99
C ARG A 99 8.88 -5.15 15.99
N THR A 100 8.09 -5.36 14.95
CA THR A 100 8.30 -6.39 13.93
C THR A 100 8.98 -5.84 12.67
N LEU A 101 8.96 -4.53 12.48
CA LEU A 101 9.37 -3.83 11.27
C LEU A 101 8.55 -4.18 10.02
N ASP A 102 7.40 -4.86 10.19
CA ASP A 102 6.44 -5.11 9.11
C ASP A 102 5.99 -3.77 8.49
N ILE A 103 6.12 -3.66 7.16
CA ILE A 103 5.79 -2.45 6.40
C ILE A 103 4.48 -2.65 5.65
N THR A 104 3.54 -1.73 5.85
CA THR A 104 2.25 -1.73 5.15
C THR A 104 1.97 -0.38 4.48
N LYS A 105 1.09 -0.36 3.47
CA LYS A 105 0.58 0.91 2.90
C LYS A 105 -0.29 1.62 3.96
N ASP A 106 -0.07 2.93 4.13
CA ASP A 106 -0.95 3.80 4.93
C ASP A 106 -2.27 4.00 4.18
N ARG A 107 -3.28 3.22 4.56
CA ARG A 107 -4.63 3.29 3.98
C ARG A 107 -5.57 4.19 4.76
N GLN A 108 -5.18 4.66 5.95
CA GLN A 108 -6.04 5.54 6.75
C GLN A 108 -6.11 6.94 6.15
N ARG A 109 -5.02 7.44 5.55
CA ARG A 109 -5.04 8.69 4.76
C ARG A 109 -6.11 8.68 3.67
N ASP A 110 -6.34 7.52 3.05
CA ASP A 110 -7.28 7.38 1.94
C ASP A 110 -8.73 7.15 2.40
N ALA A 111 -8.98 6.94 3.70
CA ALA A 111 -10.30 6.55 4.22
C ALA A 111 -11.37 7.63 4.04
N HIS A 112 -10.96 8.90 3.98
CA HIS A 112 -11.85 10.05 3.82
C HIS A 112 -11.93 10.59 2.38
N LEU A 113 -11.11 10.06 1.47
CA LEU A 113 -11.14 10.48 0.07
C LEU A 113 -12.31 9.79 -0.65
N ASP A 114 -13.13 10.57 -1.35
CA ASP A 114 -14.07 9.97 -2.30
C ASP A 114 -13.27 9.23 -3.37
N VAL A 115 -13.48 7.91 -3.47
CA VAL A 115 -12.83 7.05 -4.45
C VAL A 115 -13.00 7.61 -5.86
N SER A 116 -14.12 8.28 -6.15
CA SER A 116 -14.38 8.89 -7.46
C SER A 116 -13.35 9.99 -7.82
N ALA A 117 -12.86 10.75 -6.84
CA ALA A 117 -11.84 11.79 -7.04
C ALA A 117 -10.46 11.21 -7.39
N SER A 118 -10.23 9.93 -7.12
CA SER A 118 -8.99 9.22 -7.47
C SER A 118 -9.04 8.52 -8.84
N LEU A 119 -10.15 8.65 -9.58
CA LEU A 119 -10.38 7.93 -10.83
C LEU A 119 -10.32 8.82 -12.07
N THR A 120 -9.58 8.36 -13.07
CA THR A 120 -9.71 8.87 -14.44
C THR A 120 -10.59 7.93 -15.26
N VAL A 121 -11.83 8.34 -15.54
CA VAL A 121 -12.81 7.56 -16.30
C VAL A 121 -12.66 7.82 -17.80
N ASP A 122 -12.57 6.75 -18.59
CA ASP A 122 -12.43 6.82 -20.04
C ASP A 122 -13.79 6.51 -20.71
N PHE A 123 -14.34 7.50 -21.42
CA PHE A 123 -15.63 7.44 -22.10
C PHE A 123 -15.53 7.08 -23.60
N GLY A 124 -14.36 6.61 -24.05
CA GLY A 124 -14.05 6.25 -25.43
C GLY A 124 -14.89 5.10 -26.01
N ARG A 125 -14.52 4.69 -27.23
CA ARG A 125 -15.31 3.75 -28.06
C ARG A 125 -15.25 2.28 -27.60
N ALA A 126 -14.28 1.92 -26.74
CA ALA A 126 -14.08 0.55 -26.25
C ALA A 126 -14.27 0.46 -24.72
N PRO A 127 -15.48 0.69 -24.18
CA PRO A 127 -15.71 0.82 -22.73
C PRO A 127 -15.30 -0.43 -21.95
N GLY A 128 -15.50 -1.63 -22.51
CA GLY A 128 -15.12 -2.88 -21.85
C GLY A 128 -13.60 -3.08 -21.73
N GLN A 129 -12.85 -2.81 -22.80
CA GLN A 129 -11.38 -2.90 -22.78
C GLN A 129 -10.78 -1.83 -21.87
N ASN A 130 -11.33 -0.61 -21.92
CA ASN A 130 -10.93 0.49 -21.05
C ASN A 130 -11.18 0.16 -19.58
N PHE A 131 -12.34 -0.40 -19.26
CA PHE A 131 -12.66 -0.88 -17.92
C PHE A 131 -11.62 -1.89 -17.43
N GLN A 132 -11.37 -2.96 -18.20
CA GLN A 132 -10.42 -3.99 -17.78
C GLN A 132 -9.00 -3.42 -17.57
N ARG A 133 -8.51 -2.59 -18.50
CA ARG A 133 -7.21 -1.91 -18.39
C ARG A 133 -7.13 -1.03 -17.14
N LYS A 134 -8.18 -0.27 -16.83
CA LYS A 134 -8.23 0.63 -15.67
C LYS A 134 -8.23 -0.14 -14.35
N VAL A 135 -8.97 -1.24 -14.27
CA VAL A 135 -8.98 -2.13 -13.10
C VAL A 135 -7.60 -2.78 -12.88
N LEU A 136 -6.98 -3.29 -13.94
CA LEU A 136 -5.63 -3.87 -13.87
C LEU A 136 -4.58 -2.83 -13.42
N ASN A 137 -4.63 -1.62 -13.96
CA ASN A 137 -3.71 -0.55 -13.57
C ASN A 137 -3.95 -0.09 -12.13
N ALA A 138 -5.21 -0.07 -11.67
CA ALA A 138 -5.53 0.27 -10.29
C ALA A 138 -4.87 -0.67 -9.29
N PHE A 139 -4.80 -1.97 -9.57
CA PHE A 139 -4.05 -2.91 -8.74
C PHE A 139 -2.53 -2.65 -8.82
N LYS A 140 -1.99 -2.49 -10.03
CA LYS A 140 -0.53 -2.33 -10.24
C LYS A 140 0.05 -1.11 -9.51
N ILE A 141 -0.61 0.05 -9.62
CA ILE A 141 -0.11 1.33 -9.08
C ILE A 141 0.07 1.29 -7.56
N GLN A 142 -0.82 0.60 -6.85
CA GLN A 142 -0.76 0.50 -5.39
C GLN A 142 0.05 -0.71 -4.88
N SER A 143 0.52 -1.58 -5.78
CA SER A 143 1.16 -2.84 -5.42
C SER A 143 2.68 -2.73 -5.42
N HIS A 144 3.21 -1.82 -4.59
CA HIS A 144 4.66 -1.69 -4.39
C HIS A 144 5.22 -3.00 -3.82
N LEU A 145 6.40 -3.42 -4.30
CA LEU A 145 6.97 -4.73 -3.97
C LEU A 145 7.23 -4.91 -2.47
N MET A 146 7.57 -3.84 -1.77
CA MET A 146 7.95 -3.89 -0.34
C MET A 146 6.84 -4.43 0.56
N PHE A 147 5.56 -4.28 0.18
CA PHE A 147 4.41 -4.77 0.97
C PHE A 147 4.18 -6.28 0.81
N PHE A 148 4.87 -6.91 -0.12
CA PHE A 148 4.69 -8.33 -0.46
C PHE A 148 5.99 -9.12 -0.35
N ASP A 149 7.04 -8.51 0.22
CA ASP A 149 8.30 -9.19 0.46
C ASP A 149 8.17 -10.05 1.73
N THR A 150 8.09 -11.36 1.54
CA THR A 150 8.02 -12.37 2.61
C THR A 150 9.35 -12.61 3.32
N SER A 151 10.46 -12.06 2.83
CA SER A 151 11.73 -12.08 3.56
C SER A 151 11.81 -10.98 4.63
N HIS A 152 11.06 -9.90 4.43
CA HIS A 152 11.00 -8.77 5.34
C HIS A 152 9.73 -8.77 6.19
N ASN A 153 8.58 -9.00 5.55
CA ASN A 153 7.28 -8.97 6.23
C ASN A 153 6.80 -10.36 6.60
N SER A 154 6.08 -10.45 7.71
CA SER A 154 5.38 -11.68 8.08
C SER A 154 4.37 -12.12 6.99
N PRO A 155 4.14 -13.44 6.80
CA PRO A 155 3.15 -13.93 5.84
C PRO A 155 1.75 -13.35 6.06
N ARG A 156 1.38 -13.11 7.33
CA ARG A 156 0.13 -12.46 7.70
C ARG A 156 0.05 -11.04 7.14
N THR A 157 1.08 -10.23 7.37
CA THR A 157 1.16 -8.86 6.86
C THR A 157 1.13 -8.79 5.33
N VAL A 158 1.79 -9.73 4.65
CA VAL A 158 1.73 -9.82 3.18
C VAL A 158 0.30 -10.11 2.70
N LEU A 159 -0.41 -11.04 3.34
CA LEU A 159 -1.80 -11.36 3.00
C LEU A 159 -2.75 -10.21 3.32
N ASP A 160 -2.56 -9.50 4.44
CA ASP A 160 -3.34 -8.32 4.81
C ASP A 160 -3.10 -7.15 3.84
N SER A 161 -1.84 -6.93 3.43
CA SER A 161 -1.48 -5.97 2.40
C SER A 161 -2.11 -6.29 1.06
N LEU A 162 -2.15 -7.58 0.69
CA LEU A 162 -2.80 -8.06 -0.53
C LEU A 162 -4.32 -7.88 -0.47
N HIS A 163 -4.94 -8.20 0.67
CA HIS A 163 -6.36 -7.96 0.88
C HIS A 163 -6.70 -6.47 0.75
N GLY A 164 -5.90 -5.60 1.35
CA GLY A 164 -6.04 -4.15 1.22
C GLY A 164 -5.93 -3.67 -0.24
N ALA A 165 -4.97 -4.19 -1.01
CA ALA A 165 -4.80 -3.84 -2.41
C ALA A 165 -5.98 -4.29 -3.28
N PHE A 166 -6.49 -5.51 -3.05
CA PHE A 166 -7.69 -5.99 -3.74
C PHE A 166 -8.95 -5.22 -3.34
N ARG A 167 -9.09 -4.83 -2.06
CA ARG A 167 -10.23 -4.03 -1.59
C ARG A 167 -10.26 -2.66 -2.27
N GLU A 168 -9.13 -1.98 -2.34
CA GLU A 168 -9.03 -0.68 -3.05
C GLU A 168 -9.28 -0.86 -4.55
N THR A 169 -8.75 -1.92 -5.17
CA THR A 169 -9.02 -2.26 -6.58
C THR A 169 -10.52 -2.52 -6.80
N ALA A 170 -11.19 -3.24 -5.91
CA ALA A 170 -12.63 -3.52 -5.98
C ALA A 170 -13.47 -2.24 -5.82
N ASN A 171 -13.10 -1.35 -4.90
CA ASN A 171 -13.73 -0.03 -4.75
C ASN A 171 -13.59 0.80 -6.03
N LYS A 172 -12.38 0.87 -6.61
CA LYS A 172 -12.12 1.55 -7.88
C LYS A 172 -12.88 0.91 -9.05
N THR A 173 -12.98 -0.42 -9.08
CA THR A 173 -13.79 -1.17 -10.06
C THR A 173 -15.25 -0.74 -9.99
N TRP A 174 -15.84 -0.76 -8.79
CA TRP A 174 -17.23 -0.35 -8.56
C TRP A 174 -17.48 1.10 -8.95
N ALA A 175 -16.63 2.02 -8.48
CA ALA A 175 -16.76 3.44 -8.77
C ALA A 175 -16.62 3.73 -10.27
N TYR A 176 -15.67 3.10 -10.96
CA TYR A 176 -15.52 3.22 -12.42
C TYR A 176 -16.79 2.78 -13.16
N MET A 177 -17.37 1.62 -12.81
CA MET A 177 -18.62 1.15 -13.42
C MET A 177 -19.78 2.12 -13.18
N ARG A 178 -19.86 2.72 -11.98
CA ARG A 178 -20.90 3.69 -11.63
C ARG A 178 -20.80 4.98 -12.46
N CYS A 179 -19.60 5.41 -12.82
CA CYS A 179 -19.39 6.60 -13.65
C CYS A 179 -19.75 6.39 -15.13
N LEU A 180 -19.84 5.15 -15.61
CA LEU A 180 -20.26 4.85 -16.98
C LEU A 180 -21.78 4.97 -17.14
N GLY A 181 -22.23 5.50 -18.30
CA GLY A 181 -23.64 5.47 -18.68
C GLY A 181 -24.18 4.04 -18.76
N LYS A 182 -25.47 3.84 -18.48
CA LYS A 182 -26.12 2.50 -18.35
C LYS A 182 -25.81 1.56 -19.51
N ALA A 183 -25.84 2.05 -20.75
CA ALA A 183 -25.57 1.26 -21.96
C ALA A 183 -24.09 0.84 -22.13
N LYS A 184 -23.16 1.55 -21.48
CA LYS A 184 -21.71 1.31 -21.56
C LYS A 184 -21.17 0.51 -20.37
N GLN A 185 -22.01 0.18 -19.39
CA GLN A 185 -21.58 -0.58 -18.21
C GLN A 185 -21.24 -2.03 -18.57
N PRO A 186 -20.17 -2.59 -17.99
CA PRO A 186 -19.77 -3.96 -18.26
C PRO A 186 -20.84 -4.94 -17.76
N ARG A 187 -21.11 -5.98 -18.56
CA ARG A 187 -21.94 -7.13 -18.13
C ARG A 187 -21.19 -7.94 -17.07
N SER A 188 -21.93 -8.72 -16.27
CA SER A 188 -21.36 -9.55 -15.21
C SER A 188 -20.22 -10.45 -15.68
N GLU A 189 -20.37 -11.09 -16.84
CA GLU A 189 -19.34 -11.91 -17.49
C GLU A 189 -18.00 -11.13 -17.65
N LEU A 190 -18.05 -9.89 -18.16
CA LEU A 190 -16.86 -9.09 -18.35
C LEU A 190 -16.23 -8.68 -17.00
N VAL A 191 -17.05 -8.46 -15.97
CA VAL A 191 -16.57 -8.18 -14.62
C VAL A 191 -15.87 -9.41 -14.03
N ILE A 192 -16.47 -10.60 -14.15
CA ILE A 192 -15.91 -11.88 -13.70
C ILE A 192 -14.57 -12.18 -14.40
N ARG A 193 -14.53 -12.07 -15.73
CA ARG A 193 -13.30 -12.22 -16.52
C ARG A 193 -12.23 -11.21 -16.12
N THR A 194 -12.64 -9.96 -15.82
CA THR A 194 -11.72 -8.93 -15.34
C THR A 194 -11.14 -9.27 -13.97
N ILE A 195 -11.96 -9.70 -13.00
CA ILE A 195 -11.49 -10.11 -11.67
C ILE A 195 -10.49 -11.27 -11.78
N THR A 196 -10.82 -12.28 -12.59
CA THR A 196 -9.94 -13.42 -12.86
C THR A 196 -8.60 -12.97 -13.45
N LYS A 197 -8.64 -12.04 -14.43
CA LYS A 197 -7.43 -11.49 -15.02
C LYS A 197 -6.60 -10.67 -14.02
N VAL A 198 -7.25 -9.96 -13.09
CA VAL A 198 -6.56 -9.21 -12.02
C VAL A 198 -5.84 -10.19 -11.09
N ILE A 199 -6.44 -11.32 -10.72
CA ILE A 199 -5.82 -12.36 -9.90
C ILE A 199 -4.57 -12.92 -10.59
N ASP A 200 -4.67 -13.26 -11.88
CA ASP A 200 -3.53 -13.76 -12.66
C ASP A 200 -2.39 -12.74 -12.74
N VAL A 201 -2.73 -11.49 -13.06
CA VAL A 201 -1.75 -10.40 -13.16
C VAL A 201 -1.14 -10.08 -11.80
N ALA A 202 -1.92 -10.12 -10.72
CA ALA A 202 -1.43 -9.95 -9.37
C ALA A 202 -0.40 -11.04 -9.02
N PHE A 203 -0.75 -12.31 -9.20
CA PHE A 203 0.16 -13.40 -8.90
C PHE A 203 1.47 -13.29 -9.71
N LEU A 204 1.38 -13.02 -11.01
CA LEU A 204 2.56 -12.82 -11.86
C LEU A 204 3.39 -11.60 -11.42
N LEU A 205 2.74 -10.48 -11.12
CA LEU A 205 3.41 -9.26 -10.67
C LEU A 205 4.22 -9.52 -9.39
N LEU A 206 3.63 -10.25 -8.44
CA LEU A 206 4.21 -10.50 -7.12
C LEU A 206 5.31 -11.57 -7.16
N THR A 207 5.18 -12.61 -7.99
CA THR A 207 6.06 -13.79 -7.96
C THR A 207 7.00 -13.92 -9.17
N SER A 208 6.95 -12.99 -10.13
CA SER A 208 7.72 -13.10 -11.37
C SER A 208 9.24 -13.21 -11.16
N LYS A 209 9.87 -14.07 -11.97
CA LYS A 209 11.34 -14.20 -12.05
C LYS A 209 12.02 -12.89 -12.46
N SER A 210 11.37 -12.06 -13.27
CA SER A 210 11.92 -10.75 -13.64
C SER A 210 12.07 -9.83 -12.44
N ARG A 211 11.17 -9.92 -11.46
CA ARG A 211 11.26 -9.14 -10.22
C ARG A 211 12.41 -9.63 -9.35
N THR A 212 12.59 -10.94 -9.18
CA THR A 212 13.70 -11.49 -8.39
C THR A 212 15.06 -11.26 -9.07
N MET A 213 15.13 -11.23 -10.40
CA MET A 213 16.36 -10.83 -11.11
C MET A 213 16.72 -9.36 -10.86
N ARG A 214 15.72 -8.47 -10.81
CA ARG A 214 15.95 -7.04 -10.54
C ARG A 214 16.22 -6.74 -9.07
N TYR A 215 15.64 -7.54 -8.17
CA TYR A 215 15.77 -7.39 -6.72
C TYR A 215 16.12 -8.75 -6.11
N PRO A 216 17.41 -9.15 -6.06
CA PRO A 216 17.82 -10.49 -5.65
C PRO A 216 17.44 -10.87 -4.20
N GLN A 217 17.28 -9.87 -3.33
CA GLN A 217 16.86 -10.07 -1.94
C GLN A 217 15.34 -10.25 -1.79
N TYR A 218 14.56 -9.81 -2.79
CA TYR A 218 13.10 -9.90 -2.74
C TYR A 218 12.63 -11.35 -2.81
N ARG A 219 11.75 -11.74 -1.89
CA ARG A 219 11.09 -13.05 -1.92
C ARG A 219 9.59 -12.88 -1.74
N CYS A 220 8.80 -13.63 -2.49
CA CYS A 220 7.35 -13.64 -2.33
C CYS A 220 6.83 -15.07 -2.35
N ASP A 221 6.80 -15.69 -1.17
CA ASP A 221 6.32 -17.07 -1.00
C ASP A 221 4.81 -17.09 -0.70
N ILE A 222 4.02 -16.83 -1.74
CA ILE A 222 2.56 -16.93 -1.68
C ILE A 222 2.04 -17.80 -2.82
N ARG A 223 1.05 -18.65 -2.53
CA ARG A 223 0.42 -19.50 -3.53
C ARG A 223 -0.65 -18.73 -4.31
N LYS A 224 -0.83 -19.09 -5.59
CA LYS A 224 -1.88 -18.50 -6.44
C LYS A 224 -3.29 -18.68 -5.86
N SER A 225 -3.54 -19.79 -5.16
CA SER A 225 -4.79 -20.02 -4.43
C SER A 225 -5.00 -19.04 -3.28
N GLN A 226 -3.95 -18.66 -2.56
CA GLN A 226 -4.04 -17.62 -1.51
C GLN A 226 -4.35 -16.26 -2.13
N VAL A 227 -3.68 -15.89 -3.23
CA VAL A 227 -3.96 -14.65 -3.97
C VAL A 227 -5.42 -14.61 -4.43
N ALA A 228 -5.91 -15.70 -5.02
CA ALA A 228 -7.28 -15.79 -5.51
C ALA A 228 -8.31 -15.72 -4.37
N LEU A 229 -8.10 -16.46 -3.27
CA LEU A 229 -8.99 -16.44 -2.11
C LEU A 229 -9.10 -15.03 -1.52
N VAL A 230 -7.97 -14.37 -1.31
CA VAL A 230 -7.91 -13.00 -0.80
C VAL A 230 -8.62 -12.02 -1.74
N ALA A 231 -8.43 -12.17 -3.05
CA ALA A 231 -9.13 -11.36 -4.04
C ALA A 231 -10.65 -11.57 -3.98
N TYR A 232 -11.12 -12.82 -3.95
CA TYR A 232 -12.55 -13.12 -3.90
C TYR A 232 -13.20 -12.58 -2.63
N MET A 233 -12.54 -12.72 -1.47
CA MET A 233 -13.00 -12.15 -0.21
C MET A 233 -13.12 -10.62 -0.28
N ALA A 234 -12.08 -9.94 -0.79
CA ALA A 234 -12.07 -8.48 -0.90
C ALA A 234 -13.15 -7.96 -1.86
N TYR A 235 -13.27 -8.54 -3.06
CA TYR A 235 -14.30 -8.16 -4.04
C TYR A 235 -15.71 -8.47 -3.52
N LYS A 236 -15.91 -9.61 -2.86
CA LYS A 236 -17.19 -9.97 -2.24
C LYS A 236 -17.60 -8.91 -1.24
N ASN A 237 -16.71 -8.51 -0.33
CA ASN A 237 -17.01 -7.55 0.74
C ASN A 237 -17.42 -6.18 0.16
N VAL A 238 -16.75 -5.72 -0.91
CA VAL A 238 -17.09 -4.45 -1.56
C VAL A 238 -18.40 -4.53 -2.35
N LEU A 239 -18.59 -5.56 -3.17
CA LEU A 239 -19.74 -5.65 -4.07
C LEU A 239 -21.03 -6.11 -3.37
N ALA A 240 -20.93 -6.93 -2.32
CA ALA A 240 -22.10 -7.38 -1.54
C ALA A 240 -22.79 -6.21 -0.84
N ALA A 241 -22.04 -5.22 -0.36
CA ALA A 241 -22.61 -3.99 0.20
C ALA A 241 -23.42 -3.17 -0.84
N LYS A 242 -23.34 -3.53 -2.13
CA LYS A 242 -23.98 -2.86 -3.28
C LYS A 242 -24.79 -3.84 -4.14
N GLN A 243 -25.29 -4.94 -3.54
CA GLN A 243 -25.78 -6.13 -4.23
C GLN A 243 -26.90 -5.95 -5.26
N SER A 244 -27.71 -4.89 -5.18
CA SER A 244 -28.88 -4.69 -6.07
C SER A 244 -28.56 -4.72 -7.56
N LYS A 245 -27.31 -4.46 -7.95
CA LYS A 245 -26.83 -4.49 -9.35
C LYS A 245 -25.80 -5.58 -9.66
N TYR A 246 -25.24 -6.23 -8.64
CA TYR A 246 -24.08 -7.11 -8.79
C TYR A 246 -24.35 -8.54 -8.30
N GLY A 247 -25.62 -8.93 -8.11
CA GLY A 247 -26.02 -10.20 -7.51
C GLY A 247 -25.34 -11.43 -8.14
N SER A 248 -25.29 -11.51 -9.47
CA SER A 248 -24.63 -12.64 -10.16
C SER A 248 -23.13 -12.71 -9.90
N VAL A 249 -22.43 -11.57 -9.93
CA VAL A 249 -21.00 -11.50 -9.62
C VAL A 249 -20.74 -11.86 -8.16
N VAL A 250 -21.59 -11.37 -7.23
CA VAL A 250 -21.47 -11.68 -5.79
C VAL A 250 -21.71 -13.17 -5.51
N ALA A 251 -22.70 -13.78 -6.17
CA ALA A 251 -22.97 -15.22 -6.05
C ALA A 251 -21.79 -16.06 -6.55
N TRP A 252 -21.21 -15.69 -7.70
CA TRP A 252 -19.99 -16.31 -8.22
C TRP A 252 -18.80 -16.16 -7.26
N LEU A 253 -18.55 -14.96 -6.74
CA LEU A 253 -17.48 -14.68 -5.77
C LEU A 253 -17.61 -15.52 -4.49
N ARG A 254 -18.83 -15.68 -3.96
CA ARG A 254 -19.10 -16.54 -2.80
C ARG A 254 -18.74 -17.99 -3.09
N LYS A 255 -19.28 -18.53 -4.19
CA LYS A 255 -19.03 -19.91 -4.63
C LYS A 255 -17.53 -20.20 -4.77
N GLU A 256 -16.78 -19.32 -5.41
CA GLU A 256 -15.34 -19.52 -5.62
C GLU A 256 -14.53 -19.32 -4.34
N ALA A 257 -14.92 -18.39 -3.45
CA ALA A 257 -14.27 -18.23 -2.14
C ALA A 257 -14.44 -19.49 -1.26
N ASP A 258 -15.66 -20.03 -1.16
CA ASP A 258 -15.95 -21.23 -0.36
C ASP A 258 -15.24 -22.47 -0.93
N ARG A 259 -15.15 -22.54 -2.26
CA ARG A 259 -14.41 -23.59 -2.97
C ARG A 259 -12.91 -23.56 -2.66
N LEU A 260 -12.28 -22.39 -2.67
CA LEU A 260 -10.87 -22.27 -2.33
C LEU A 260 -10.61 -22.47 -0.83
N ALA A 261 -11.53 -22.02 0.03
CA ALA A 261 -11.45 -22.24 1.48
C ALA A 261 -11.54 -23.73 1.85
N SER A 262 -12.24 -24.54 1.06
CA SER A 262 -12.30 -26.01 1.20
C SER A 262 -11.06 -26.75 0.63
N GLY A 263 -9.99 -26.02 0.30
CA GLY A 263 -8.70 -26.61 -0.10
C GLY A 263 -8.57 -26.95 -1.58
N LYS A 264 -9.57 -26.65 -2.41
CA LYS A 264 -9.47 -26.87 -3.86
C LYS A 264 -8.49 -25.87 -4.50
N GLN A 265 -7.85 -26.29 -5.58
CA GLN A 265 -6.90 -25.44 -6.30
C GLN A 265 -7.59 -24.32 -7.09
N TYR A 266 -6.87 -23.22 -7.33
CA TYR A 266 -7.34 -22.15 -8.19
C TYR A 266 -7.37 -22.61 -9.66
N ASP A 267 -8.49 -22.33 -10.34
CA ASP A 267 -8.70 -22.64 -11.75
C ASP A 267 -9.21 -21.39 -12.47
N PRO A 268 -8.42 -20.79 -13.38
CA PRO A 268 -8.81 -19.57 -14.08
C PRO A 268 -9.89 -19.77 -15.15
N GLN A 269 -10.11 -21.00 -15.65
CA GLN A 269 -11.10 -21.26 -16.71
C GLN A 269 -12.53 -21.07 -16.22
N ARG A 270 -12.77 -21.25 -14.92
CA ARG A 270 -14.07 -21.02 -14.27
C ARG A 270 -14.54 -19.56 -14.25
N GLY A 271 -13.65 -18.61 -14.52
CA GLY A 271 -14.01 -17.21 -14.72
C GLY A 271 -14.41 -16.88 -16.17
N VAL A 272 -14.21 -17.81 -17.10
CA VAL A 272 -14.54 -17.66 -18.53
C VAL A 272 -15.87 -18.34 -18.87
N GLU A 273 -16.28 -19.32 -18.06
CA GLU A 273 -17.53 -20.10 -18.21
C GLU A 273 -18.72 -19.54 -17.39
N ALA A 274 -18.53 -18.43 -16.66
CA ALA A 274 -19.47 -17.88 -15.68
C ALA A 274 -19.99 -16.48 -16.07
#